data_AF-A0A7J7RTX2-F1
#
_entry.id   AF-A0A7J7RTX2-F1
#
_cell.length_a   1.000
_cell.length_b   1.000
_cell.length_c   1.000
_cell.angle_alpha   90.00
_cell.angle_beta   90.00
_cell.angle_gamma   90.00
#
_symmetry.space_group_name_H-M   'P 1'
#
loop_
_entity.id
_entity.type
_entity.pdbx_description
1 polymer ?
#
loop_
_entity_poly.entity_id
_entity_poly.type
_entity_poly.pdbx_seq_one_letter_code
_entity_poly.pdbx_strand_id
1 'polypeptide(L)'
;MSPAGLGLRAAVLCLLAWAGLPAADRLYIHPFHMLVYSKSSCEQLEKPSGEAPPDPTFTPVPIQAQTSPVDEEALREQLVLAAQKLQGEDKMRVATVGMLLNFMGFRMYKTLTETQAAAGGAVFSPTALFGTLTSFYLGALDPTAGRLQAFLGVPGEGQSCTSRLDGHKVLSALQTIQGLLVQQGGAGGQARLLLSTVLGLFTAPGLRLKQPFVGGLVPFAPVTLPRSLDLSTDPQLAAEKINRFMQAVTGWKMGSPLQEVSPDSNLIFNAQVHFQGQMKGFSLLAGLREFWVDNATSVAVPMLSGTGTFPHWSDPQRNLSLTRVPLSANVGLLLVQPHDAAALPEVEALTFQHDLLSWTKNLAPRAMRLTMPQLALRGSYDLQDLLAQAKLATLLGAEASLGRISDGSLRVGQVLNSVLFELKAETGLLEQDPRPPRPWLCVQRVEGENTTCTHAPHARILLGFPVFLSHVRVGFGKHTRLNVLECHPVAG
;
A
#
# COMPACT_ATOMS: atom_id res chain seq x y z
N MET A 1 44.52 -37.01 60.84
CA MET A 1 45.84 -36.43 61.18
C MET A 1 46.63 -36.31 59.88
N SER A 2 47.06 -35.08 59.56
CA SER A 2 47.67 -34.55 58.31
C SER A 2 48.99 -35.26 57.89
N PRO A 3 49.66 -34.93 56.75
CA PRO A 3 49.50 -33.78 55.82
C PRO A 3 49.56 -34.10 54.30
N ALA A 4 48.98 -33.27 53.42
CA ALA A 4 49.61 -32.19 52.62
C ALA A 4 50.85 -32.62 51.81
N GLY A 5 51.07 -32.26 50.55
CA GLY A 5 50.35 -31.41 49.61
C GLY A 5 51.15 -31.47 48.30
N LEU A 6 50.49 -31.78 47.18
CA LEU A 6 51.14 -31.83 45.87
C LEU A 6 50.88 -30.52 45.11
N GLY A 7 51.96 -29.80 44.85
CA GLY A 7 52.25 -29.28 43.52
C GLY A 7 51.33 -28.18 42.98
N LEU A 8 51.62 -26.96 43.40
CA LEU A 8 51.19 -25.69 42.78
C LEU A 8 51.79 -25.55 41.35
N ARG A 9 51.36 -26.38 40.39
CA ARG A 9 51.72 -26.24 38.96
C ARG A 9 50.57 -26.50 37.98
N ALA A 10 49.38 -26.87 38.46
CA ALA A 10 48.23 -27.11 37.58
C ALA A 10 47.23 -25.92 37.48
N ALA A 11 47.38 -24.87 38.29
CA ALA A 11 46.40 -23.77 38.34
C ALA A 11 46.67 -22.61 37.36
N VAL A 12 47.81 -22.61 36.65
CA VAL A 12 48.21 -21.48 35.77
C VAL A 12 47.95 -21.77 34.27
N LEU A 13 47.62 -23.01 33.91
CA LEU A 13 47.32 -23.37 32.51
C LEU A 13 45.84 -23.34 32.13
N CYS A 14 44.93 -23.19 33.10
CA CYS A 14 43.48 -23.05 32.84
C CYS A 14 42.98 -21.60 32.77
N LEU A 15 43.83 -20.60 33.05
CA LEU A 15 43.47 -19.18 32.99
C LEU A 15 43.87 -18.47 31.69
N LEU A 16 44.59 -19.15 30.79
CA LEU A 16 44.93 -18.61 29.46
C LEU A 16 44.08 -19.20 28.32
N ALA A 17 43.12 -20.07 28.62
CA ALA A 17 42.14 -20.58 27.64
C ALA A 17 40.84 -19.76 27.62
N TRP A 18 40.72 -18.71 28.46
CA TRP A 18 39.55 -17.84 28.59
C TRP A 18 39.83 -16.39 28.16
N ALA A 19 40.92 -16.15 27.45
CA ALA A 19 41.24 -14.87 26.80
C ALA A 19 41.46 -15.11 25.30
N GLY A 20 40.38 -15.44 24.61
CA GLY A 20 40.40 -15.77 23.20
C GLY A 20 39.04 -16.14 22.65
N LEU A 21 37.96 -15.52 23.16
CA LEU A 21 36.79 -15.36 22.30
C LEU A 21 37.29 -14.46 21.17
N PRO A 22 37.28 -14.89 19.88
CA PRO A 22 37.42 -13.91 18.84
C PRO A 22 36.29 -12.91 19.11
N ALA A 23 36.64 -11.62 19.15
CA ALA A 23 35.73 -10.60 18.66
C ALA A 23 35.43 -11.02 17.22
N ALA A 24 34.55 -12.00 17.05
CA ALA A 24 33.79 -12.14 15.83
C ALA A 24 32.97 -10.87 15.84
N ASP A 25 33.51 -9.85 15.16
CA ASP A 25 32.72 -8.77 14.60
C ASP A 25 31.52 -9.48 13.98
N ARG A 26 30.41 -9.50 14.71
CA ARG A 26 29.13 -9.82 14.11
C ARG A 26 28.94 -8.66 13.16
N LEU A 27 29.38 -8.85 11.92
CA LEU A 27 29.11 -7.98 10.79
C LEU A 27 27.60 -7.76 10.83
N TYR A 28 27.20 -6.62 11.39
CA TYR A 28 25.80 -6.24 11.48
C TYR A 28 25.40 -5.86 10.07
N ILE A 29 24.97 -6.86 9.30
CA ILE A 29 24.43 -6.64 7.98
C ILE A 29 23.03 -6.09 8.21
N HIS A 30 22.89 -4.77 8.08
CA HIS A 30 21.59 -4.13 8.18
C HIS A 30 20.64 -4.80 7.15
N PRO A 31 19.36 -5.10 7.49
CA PRO A 31 18.39 -5.67 6.55
C PRO A 31 18.15 -4.88 5.25
N PHE A 32 18.74 -3.68 5.12
CA PHE A 32 18.62 -2.80 3.96
C PHE A 32 19.77 -2.94 2.94
N HIS A 33 20.77 -3.80 3.19
CA HIS A 33 21.88 -4.01 2.24
C HIS A 33 21.39 -4.43 0.83
N MET A 34 20.22 -5.06 0.74
CA MET A 34 19.59 -5.44 -0.54
C MET A 34 18.90 -4.28 -1.28
N LEU A 35 18.73 -3.14 -0.60
CA LEU A 35 18.08 -1.94 -1.12
C LEU A 35 19.08 -0.85 -1.51
N VAL A 36 20.34 -0.94 -1.08
CA VAL A 36 21.38 0.05 -1.41
C VAL A 36 22.15 -0.33 -2.67
N TYR A 37 22.94 0.61 -3.18
CA TYR A 37 23.86 0.35 -4.29
C TYR A 37 24.95 -0.64 -3.89
N SER A 38 25.27 -1.57 -4.81
CA SER A 38 26.45 -2.43 -4.66
C SER A 38 27.73 -1.62 -4.93
N LYS A 39 28.87 -2.08 -4.41
CA LYS A 39 30.18 -1.50 -4.74
C LYS A 39 30.41 -1.41 -6.26
N SER A 40 30.08 -2.47 -7.00
CA SER A 40 30.18 -2.49 -8.47
C SER A 40 29.28 -1.47 -9.17
N SER A 41 28.07 -1.22 -8.65
CA SER A 41 27.17 -0.20 -9.19
C SER A 41 27.72 1.20 -8.90
N CYS A 42 28.27 1.41 -7.71
CA CYS A 42 28.93 2.66 -7.33
C CYS A 42 30.16 2.94 -8.19
N GLU A 43 31.01 1.94 -8.43
CA GLU A 43 32.16 2.09 -9.32
C GLU A 43 31.74 2.46 -10.76
N GLN A 44 30.59 1.98 -11.23
CA GLN A 44 30.03 2.39 -12.53
C GLN A 44 29.49 3.83 -12.51
N LEU A 45 28.90 4.26 -11.40
CA LEU A 45 28.38 5.62 -11.22
C LEU A 45 29.50 6.66 -10.98
N GLU A 46 30.59 6.24 -10.32
CA GLU A 46 31.74 7.06 -9.95
C GLU A 46 32.84 7.06 -11.00
N LYS A 47 32.79 6.15 -11.99
CA LYS A 47 33.72 6.16 -13.12
C LYS A 47 33.75 7.58 -13.70
N PRO A 48 34.92 8.24 -13.76
CA PRO A 48 35.04 9.58 -14.28
C PRO A 48 34.83 9.51 -15.79
N SER A 49 33.57 9.59 -16.22
CA SER A 49 33.24 9.96 -17.57
C SER A 49 33.67 11.41 -17.72
N GLY A 50 34.80 11.65 -18.39
CA GLY A 50 35.02 12.95 -19.02
C GLY A 50 33.76 13.28 -19.81
N GLU A 51 33.08 14.36 -19.43
CA GLU A 51 31.74 14.77 -19.89
C GLU A 51 30.86 13.60 -20.33
N ALA A 52 30.29 12.87 -19.36
CA ALA A 52 29.13 12.02 -19.69
C ALA A 52 28.15 12.87 -20.49
N PRO A 53 27.65 12.37 -21.64
CA PRO A 53 26.69 13.11 -22.44
C PRO A 53 25.50 13.47 -21.54
N PRO A 54 24.96 14.70 -21.65
CA PRO A 54 23.84 15.13 -20.82
C PRO A 54 22.68 14.15 -20.97
N ASP A 55 22.00 13.87 -19.86
CA ASP A 55 20.84 12.98 -19.85
C ASP A 55 19.87 13.39 -20.98
N PRO A 56 19.40 12.45 -21.81
CA PRO A 56 18.47 12.80 -22.87
C PRO A 56 17.17 13.32 -22.27
N THR A 57 16.72 14.48 -22.77
CA THR A 57 15.48 15.14 -22.32
C THR A 57 14.44 15.19 -23.44
N PHE A 58 13.17 15.33 -23.07
CA PHE A 58 12.08 15.51 -24.02
C PHE A 58 11.03 16.47 -23.46
N THR A 59 10.36 17.20 -24.34
CA THR A 59 9.20 18.02 -23.97
C THR A 59 7.94 17.15 -23.98
N PRO A 60 7.18 17.07 -22.88
CA PRO A 60 5.91 16.35 -22.86
C PRO A 60 4.92 16.88 -23.91
N VAL A 61 4.21 15.99 -24.58
CA VAL A 61 3.15 16.37 -25.54
C VAL A 61 2.01 17.10 -24.83
N PRO A 62 1.30 18.03 -25.51
CA PRO A 62 0.17 18.74 -24.89
C PRO A 62 -0.90 17.79 -24.36
N ILE A 63 -1.58 18.16 -23.27
CA ILE A 63 -2.64 17.34 -22.65
C ILE A 63 -3.81 17.03 -23.59
N GLN A 64 -4.02 17.82 -24.64
CA GLN A 64 -5.04 17.62 -25.67
C GLN A 64 -4.67 16.52 -26.68
N ALA A 65 -3.41 16.06 -26.70
CA ALA A 65 -2.98 15.02 -27.61
C ALA A 65 -3.75 13.71 -27.32
N GLN A 66 -4.25 13.09 -28.38
CA GLN A 66 -5.03 11.87 -28.27
C GLN A 66 -4.21 10.78 -27.57
N THR A 67 -4.80 10.16 -26.56
CA THR A 67 -4.17 9.10 -25.77
C THR A 67 -5.15 7.95 -25.69
N SER A 68 -4.67 6.75 -26.02
CA SER A 68 -5.49 5.54 -25.90
C SER A 68 -5.86 5.29 -24.44
N PRO A 69 -7.08 4.80 -24.16
CA PRO A 69 -7.46 4.38 -22.82
C PRO A 69 -6.53 3.29 -22.27
N VAL A 70 -6.43 3.24 -20.95
CA VAL A 70 -5.64 2.23 -20.24
C VAL A 70 -6.31 0.87 -20.33
N ASP A 71 -5.55 -0.12 -20.77
CA ASP A 71 -5.94 -1.53 -20.70
C ASP A 71 -5.52 -2.11 -19.34
N GLU A 72 -6.43 -2.08 -18.38
CA GLU A 72 -6.20 -2.61 -17.03
C GLU A 72 -5.89 -4.11 -17.01
N GLU A 73 -6.37 -4.87 -18.01
CA GLU A 73 -6.13 -6.31 -18.06
C GLU A 73 -4.72 -6.61 -18.55
N ALA A 74 -4.24 -5.88 -19.56
CA ALA A 74 -2.84 -5.97 -19.99
C ALA A 74 -1.88 -5.60 -18.85
N LEU A 75 -2.21 -4.58 -18.05
CA LEU A 75 -1.43 -4.22 -16.86
C LEU A 75 -1.43 -5.33 -15.81
N ARG A 76 -2.59 -5.95 -15.55
CA ARG A 76 -2.67 -7.09 -14.63
C ARG A 76 -1.75 -8.22 -15.07
N GLU A 77 -1.74 -8.58 -16.35
CA GLU A 77 -0.86 -9.64 -16.88
C GLU A 77 0.62 -9.30 -16.71
N GLN A 78 1.04 -8.06 -16.97
CA GLN A 78 2.41 -7.62 -16.72
C GLN A 78 2.81 -7.75 -15.25
N LEU A 79 1.92 -7.35 -14.33
CA LEU A 79 2.15 -7.47 -12.89
C LEU A 79 2.24 -8.94 -12.45
N VAL A 80 1.38 -9.82 -12.97
CA VAL A 80 1.45 -11.26 -12.69
C VAL A 80 2.77 -11.87 -13.18
N LEU A 81 3.24 -11.49 -14.37
CA LEU A 81 4.54 -11.94 -14.89
C LEU A 81 5.71 -11.49 -14.02
N ALA A 82 5.67 -10.27 -13.47
CA ALA A 82 6.69 -9.80 -12.53
C ALA A 82 6.71 -10.65 -11.25
N ALA A 83 5.53 -10.97 -10.70
CA ALA A 83 5.41 -11.83 -9.52
C ALA A 83 5.88 -13.27 -9.75
N GLN A 84 5.64 -13.84 -10.94
CA GLN A 84 6.08 -15.20 -11.28
C GLN A 84 7.61 -15.35 -11.36
N LYS A 85 8.32 -14.27 -11.69
CA LYS A 85 9.78 -14.24 -11.77
C LYS A 85 10.46 -14.14 -10.39
N LEU A 86 9.69 -14.00 -9.31
CA LEU A 86 10.21 -13.81 -7.96
C LEU A 86 11.02 -15.02 -7.46
N GLN A 87 12.34 -14.84 -7.32
CA GLN A 87 13.24 -15.88 -6.84
C GLN A 87 14.35 -15.31 -5.95
N GLY A 88 14.98 -16.17 -5.13
CA GLY A 88 16.21 -15.86 -4.40
C GLY A 88 16.18 -14.54 -3.62
N GLU A 89 17.15 -13.67 -3.92
CA GLU A 89 17.37 -12.37 -3.27
C GLU A 89 16.19 -11.41 -3.42
N ASP A 90 15.48 -11.46 -4.55
CA ASP A 90 14.35 -10.58 -4.83
C ASP A 90 13.21 -10.79 -3.85
N LYS A 91 13.04 -12.03 -3.35
CA LYS A 91 12.05 -12.35 -2.31
C LYS A 91 12.36 -11.64 -0.99
N MET A 92 13.64 -11.61 -0.62
CA MET A 92 14.10 -10.89 0.58
C MET A 92 13.85 -9.39 0.41
N ARG A 93 14.19 -8.86 -0.77
CA ARG A 93 14.02 -7.43 -1.11
C ARG A 93 12.55 -7.01 -1.04
N VAL A 94 11.67 -7.78 -1.67
CA VAL A 94 10.21 -7.58 -1.66
C VAL A 94 9.66 -7.57 -0.24
N ALA A 95 10.14 -8.48 0.62
CA ALA A 95 9.70 -8.51 2.01
C ALA A 95 10.24 -7.33 2.84
N THR A 96 11.49 -6.88 2.61
CA THR A 96 12.03 -5.67 3.25
C THR A 96 11.25 -4.41 2.83
N VAL A 97 10.98 -4.24 1.53
CA VAL A 97 10.15 -3.12 1.03
C VAL A 97 8.72 -3.22 1.58
N GLY A 98 8.15 -4.43 1.64
CA GLY A 98 6.88 -4.71 2.30
C GLY A 98 6.84 -4.27 3.76
N MET A 99 7.93 -4.43 4.50
CA MET A 99 8.02 -3.95 5.88
C MET A 99 8.06 -2.42 5.97
N LEU A 100 8.92 -1.80 5.15
CA LEU A 100 9.10 -0.34 5.13
C LEU A 100 7.81 0.39 4.73
N LEU A 101 7.13 -0.10 3.68
CA LEU A 101 5.87 0.49 3.21
C LEU A 101 4.77 0.39 4.28
N ASN A 102 4.70 -0.71 5.03
CA ASN A 102 3.69 -0.88 6.07
C ASN A 102 3.96 0.07 7.26
N PHE A 103 5.20 0.15 7.71
CA PHE A 103 5.58 1.04 8.81
C PHE A 103 5.30 2.51 8.46
N MET A 104 5.72 2.93 7.26
CA MET A 104 5.43 4.27 6.76
C MET A 104 3.94 4.49 6.58
N GLY A 105 3.23 3.50 6.02
CA GLY A 105 1.79 3.56 5.78
C GLY A 105 1.02 3.84 7.06
N PHE A 106 1.27 3.08 8.14
CA PHE A 106 0.62 3.31 9.42
C PHE A 106 0.92 4.69 10.01
N ARG A 107 2.18 5.14 9.92
CA ARG A 107 2.57 6.46 10.41
C ARG A 107 1.83 7.58 9.66
N MET A 108 1.76 7.48 8.33
CA MET A 108 1.16 8.50 7.47
C MET A 108 -0.36 8.46 7.49
N TYR A 109 -0.96 7.27 7.60
CA TYR A 109 -2.40 7.14 7.80
C TYR A 109 -2.84 7.85 9.08
N LYS A 110 -2.13 7.62 10.19
CA LYS A 110 -2.40 8.31 11.45
C LYS A 110 -2.33 9.83 11.30
N THR A 111 -1.34 10.34 10.57
CA THR A 111 -1.23 11.78 10.28
C THR A 111 -2.41 12.29 9.45
N LEU A 112 -2.88 11.51 8.47
CA LEU A 112 -4.04 11.85 7.64
C LEU A 112 -5.34 11.93 8.44
N THR A 113 -5.59 10.96 9.33
CA THR A 113 -6.84 10.90 10.10
C THR A 113 -6.89 11.88 11.26
N GLU A 114 -5.74 12.30 11.80
CA GLU A 114 -5.66 13.38 12.80
C GLU A 114 -6.08 14.75 12.23
N THR A 115 -6.06 14.94 10.91
CA THR A 115 -6.30 16.24 10.26
C THR A 115 -7.58 16.31 9.44
N GLN A 116 -8.05 15.18 8.90
CA GLN A 116 -9.32 15.14 8.19
C GLN A 116 -10.48 15.18 9.20
N ALA A 117 -11.17 16.32 9.29
CA ALA A 117 -12.30 16.50 10.19
C ALA A 117 -13.47 15.57 9.80
N ALA A 118 -13.55 14.42 10.49
CA ALA A 118 -14.68 13.59 10.91
C ALA A 118 -15.93 13.34 10.02
N ALA A 119 -16.10 13.95 8.84
CA ALA A 119 -17.38 13.90 8.10
C ALA A 119 -17.40 12.87 6.95
N GLY A 120 -16.26 12.38 6.49
CA GLY A 120 -16.17 11.37 5.43
C GLY A 120 -14.91 10.55 5.61
N GLY A 121 -15.05 9.23 5.74
CA GLY A 121 -13.95 8.32 6.07
C GLY A 121 -12.74 8.44 5.12
N ALA A 122 -11.59 7.95 5.57
CA ALA A 122 -10.34 8.00 4.80
C ALA A 122 -10.15 6.76 3.92
N VAL A 123 -9.56 6.96 2.73
CA VAL A 123 -9.04 5.87 1.89
C VAL A 123 -7.57 6.15 1.65
N PHE A 124 -6.73 5.15 1.93
CA PHE A 124 -5.29 5.32 1.90
C PHE A 124 -4.58 4.11 1.30
N SER A 125 -3.57 4.39 0.49
CA SER A 125 -2.74 3.38 -0.15
C SER A 125 -1.27 3.54 0.26
N PRO A 126 -0.76 2.68 1.16
CA PRO A 126 0.66 2.67 1.52
C PRO A 126 1.56 2.42 0.32
N THR A 127 1.12 1.59 -0.65
CA THR A 127 1.89 1.31 -1.87
C THR A 127 1.96 2.52 -2.79
N ALA A 128 0.87 3.28 -2.93
CA ALA A 128 0.87 4.53 -3.70
C ALA A 128 1.79 5.56 -3.06
N LEU A 129 1.65 5.78 -1.74
CA LEU A 129 2.49 6.69 -0.97
C LEU A 129 3.98 6.38 -1.14
N PHE A 130 4.36 5.13 -0.85
CA PHE A 130 5.74 4.71 -0.85
C PHE A 130 6.36 4.76 -2.26
N GLY A 131 5.58 4.40 -3.27
CA GLY A 131 5.98 4.53 -4.68
C GLY A 131 6.15 5.98 -5.13
N THR A 132 5.24 6.87 -4.75
CA THR A 132 5.35 8.31 -5.04
C THR A 132 6.59 8.92 -4.39
N LEU A 133 6.84 8.67 -3.10
CA LEU A 133 8.05 9.14 -2.40
C LEU A 133 9.33 8.59 -3.02
N THR A 134 9.34 7.30 -3.39
CA THR A 134 10.49 6.67 -4.05
C THR A 134 10.70 7.23 -5.46
N SER A 135 9.62 7.61 -6.16
CA SER A 135 9.69 8.31 -7.44
C SER A 135 10.40 9.66 -7.28
N PHE A 136 10.02 10.47 -6.29
CA PHE A 136 10.75 11.71 -5.99
C PHE A 136 12.20 11.46 -5.57
N TYR A 137 12.47 10.38 -4.83
CA TYR A 137 13.84 9.99 -4.48
C TYR A 137 14.71 9.73 -5.70
N LEU A 138 14.19 9.02 -6.72
CA LEU A 138 14.89 8.83 -8.00
C LEU A 138 15.22 10.16 -8.70
N GLY A 139 14.32 11.13 -8.59
CA GLY A 139 14.45 12.46 -9.14
C GLY A 139 15.31 13.44 -8.32
N ALA A 140 15.68 13.08 -7.09
CA ALA A 140 16.30 13.98 -6.14
C ALA A 140 17.83 13.98 -6.20
N LEU A 141 18.41 15.12 -5.85
CA LEU A 141 19.82 15.30 -5.50
C LEU A 141 19.93 15.66 -4.03
N ASP A 142 21.14 15.61 -3.48
CA ASP A 142 21.35 16.06 -2.11
C ASP A 142 21.12 17.58 -1.97
N PRO A 143 20.62 18.04 -0.81
CA PRO A 143 20.31 17.28 0.41
C PRO A 143 18.95 16.56 0.40
N THR A 144 18.10 16.80 -0.61
CA THR A 144 16.73 16.25 -0.68
C THR A 144 16.72 14.73 -0.78
N ALA A 145 17.60 14.12 -1.58
CA ALA A 145 17.72 12.67 -1.71
C ALA A 145 18.02 11.99 -0.36
N GLY A 146 19.01 12.48 0.39
CA GLY A 146 19.31 11.99 1.73
C GLY A 146 18.15 12.11 2.72
N ARG A 147 17.42 13.23 2.69
CA ARG A 147 16.23 13.44 3.54
C ARG A 147 15.08 12.49 3.17
N LEU A 148 14.83 12.28 1.87
CA LEU A 148 13.82 11.33 1.38
C LEU A 148 14.19 9.89 1.76
N GLN A 149 15.45 9.50 1.62
CA GLN A 149 15.94 8.19 2.02
C GLN A 149 15.73 7.93 3.53
N ALA A 150 16.08 8.89 4.37
CA ALA A 150 15.85 8.80 5.81
C ALA A 150 14.35 8.67 6.11
N PHE A 151 13.51 9.42 5.40
CA PHE A 151 12.05 9.35 5.55
C PHE A 151 11.48 7.99 5.11
N LEU A 152 12.01 7.40 4.03
CA LEU A 152 11.71 6.03 3.56
C LEU A 152 12.12 4.93 4.56
N GLY A 153 12.76 5.29 5.67
CA GLY A 153 13.14 4.37 6.74
C GLY A 153 14.45 3.62 6.51
N VAL A 154 15.25 4.07 5.54
CA VAL A 154 16.59 3.52 5.27
C VAL A 154 17.63 4.50 5.79
N PRO A 155 18.38 4.18 6.87
CA PRO A 155 19.44 5.03 7.37
C PRO A 155 20.54 5.17 6.31
N GLY A 156 20.94 6.41 6.03
CA GLY A 156 22.11 6.71 5.22
C GLY A 156 23.28 7.00 6.14
N GLU A 157 23.96 5.96 6.64
CA GLU A 157 25.20 6.17 7.41
C GLU A 157 26.35 6.48 6.43
N GLY A 158 26.75 7.75 6.37
CA GLY A 158 27.89 8.24 5.59
C GLY A 158 27.54 8.74 4.18
N GLN A 159 28.41 9.60 3.62
CA GLN A 159 28.28 10.17 2.26
C GLN A 159 28.65 9.17 1.14
N SER A 160 28.97 7.92 1.48
CA SER A 160 29.40 6.89 0.52
C SER A 160 28.27 6.48 -0.41
N CYS A 161 28.58 6.20 -1.68
CA CYS A 161 27.57 5.71 -2.62
C CYS A 161 26.88 4.42 -2.15
N THR A 162 27.60 3.52 -1.45
CA THR A 162 27.04 2.22 -1.01
C THR A 162 26.07 2.32 0.16
N SER A 163 25.95 3.48 0.82
CA SER A 163 24.91 3.73 1.82
C SER A 163 23.64 4.34 1.21
N ARG A 164 23.67 4.70 -0.08
CA ARG A 164 22.50 5.27 -0.77
C ARG A 164 21.54 4.19 -1.24
N LEU A 165 20.27 4.46 -1.04
CA LEU A 165 19.16 3.66 -1.53
C LEU A 165 19.20 3.59 -3.08
N ASP A 166 18.97 2.43 -3.63
CA ASP A 166 18.76 2.25 -5.07
C ASP A 166 17.26 2.29 -5.35
N GLY A 167 16.77 3.45 -5.79
CA GLY A 167 15.34 3.64 -6.07
C GLY A 167 14.79 2.68 -7.12
N HIS A 168 15.61 2.22 -8.08
CA HIS A 168 15.15 1.28 -9.11
C HIS A 168 14.87 -0.10 -8.52
N LYS A 169 15.72 -0.56 -7.60
CA LYS A 169 15.50 -1.80 -6.85
C LYS A 169 14.22 -1.72 -6.01
N VAL A 170 13.95 -0.57 -5.40
CA VAL A 170 12.76 -0.34 -4.59
C VAL A 170 11.49 -0.32 -5.45
N LEU A 171 11.46 0.43 -6.57
CA LEU A 171 10.29 0.46 -7.46
C LEU A 171 10.03 -0.89 -8.13
N SER A 172 11.07 -1.65 -8.47
CA SER A 172 10.95 -3.03 -8.98
C SER A 172 10.38 -4.00 -7.92
N ALA A 173 10.81 -3.85 -6.66
CA ALA A 173 10.22 -4.60 -5.56
C ALA A 173 8.74 -4.23 -5.34
N LEU A 174 8.37 -2.95 -5.45
CA LEU A 174 6.97 -2.50 -5.41
C LEU A 174 6.14 -3.10 -6.56
N GLN A 175 6.69 -3.17 -7.78
CA GLN A 175 6.03 -3.84 -8.91
C GLN A 175 5.69 -5.28 -8.56
N THR A 176 6.65 -5.99 -7.97
CA THR A 176 6.48 -7.38 -7.58
C THR A 176 5.43 -7.51 -6.47
N ILE A 177 5.40 -6.59 -5.50
CA ILE A 177 4.36 -6.54 -4.46
C ILE A 177 2.97 -6.35 -5.08
N GLN A 178 2.83 -5.43 -6.04
CA GLN A 178 1.59 -5.22 -6.80
C GLN A 178 1.19 -6.50 -7.56
N GLY A 179 2.13 -7.16 -8.22
CA GLY A 179 1.93 -8.44 -8.89
C GLY A 179 1.44 -9.55 -7.97
N LEU A 180 2.02 -9.67 -6.77
CA LEU A 180 1.60 -10.66 -5.80
C LEU A 180 0.15 -10.43 -5.33
N LEU A 181 -0.32 -9.18 -5.28
CA LEU A 181 -1.71 -8.87 -4.95
C LEU A 181 -2.70 -9.36 -6.01
N VAL A 182 -2.34 -9.30 -7.29
CA VAL A 182 -3.23 -9.70 -8.40
C VAL A 182 -2.99 -11.11 -8.91
N GLN A 183 -1.91 -11.76 -8.46
CA GLN A 183 -1.60 -13.14 -8.82
C GLN A 183 -2.65 -14.09 -8.24
N GLN A 184 -3.37 -14.76 -9.12
CA GLN A 184 -4.25 -15.86 -8.73
C GLN A 184 -3.43 -17.11 -8.39
N GLY A 185 -3.83 -17.82 -7.33
CA GLY A 185 -3.32 -19.17 -7.07
C GLY A 185 -3.91 -20.16 -8.08
N GLY A 186 -3.14 -21.19 -8.46
CA GLY A 186 -3.48 -22.11 -9.56
C GLY A 186 -4.84 -22.85 -9.49
N ALA A 187 -5.12 -23.54 -10.60
CA ALA A 187 -6.27 -24.37 -10.99
C ALA A 187 -7.45 -24.46 -9.99
N GLY A 188 -8.39 -23.51 -10.08
CA GLY A 188 -9.67 -23.61 -9.41
C GLY A 188 -10.37 -22.27 -9.25
N GLY A 189 -10.93 -21.72 -10.35
CA GLY A 189 -11.85 -20.58 -10.41
C GLY A 189 -11.79 -19.60 -9.23
N GLN A 190 -10.74 -18.79 -9.15
CA GLN A 190 -10.54 -17.79 -8.09
C GLN A 190 -11.09 -16.43 -8.53
N ALA A 191 -11.52 -15.63 -7.55
CA ALA A 191 -12.12 -14.32 -7.81
C ALA A 191 -11.10 -13.38 -8.47
N ARG A 192 -11.56 -12.65 -9.50
CA ARG A 192 -10.69 -11.77 -10.30
C ARG A 192 -10.33 -10.51 -9.49
N LEU A 193 -9.03 -10.26 -9.37
CA LEU A 193 -8.48 -9.06 -8.73
C LEU A 193 -7.77 -8.21 -9.79
N LEU A 194 -8.03 -6.91 -9.77
CA LEU A 194 -7.37 -5.91 -10.59
C LEU A 194 -6.69 -4.89 -9.68
N LEU A 195 -5.49 -4.49 -10.08
CA LEU A 195 -4.74 -3.40 -9.48
C LEU A 195 -4.05 -2.66 -10.62
N SER A 196 -4.40 -1.39 -10.77
CA SER A 196 -3.88 -0.52 -11.83
C SER A 196 -3.33 0.74 -11.19
N THR A 197 -2.07 1.07 -11.50
CA THR A 197 -1.41 2.30 -11.05
C THR A 197 -1.06 3.13 -12.27
N VAL A 198 -1.56 4.36 -12.33
CA VAL A 198 -1.31 5.32 -13.42
C VAL A 198 -0.69 6.57 -12.84
N LEU A 199 0.42 7.02 -13.42
CA LEU A 199 1.07 8.29 -13.08
C LEU A 199 0.76 9.34 -14.15
N GLY A 200 0.19 10.47 -13.75
CA GLY A 200 0.15 11.69 -14.53
C GLY A 200 1.28 12.62 -14.12
N LEU A 201 2.14 12.98 -15.07
CA LEU A 201 3.19 14.00 -14.89
C LEU A 201 2.81 15.21 -15.72
N PHE A 202 2.28 16.25 -15.09
CA PHE A 202 1.80 17.43 -15.78
C PHE A 202 2.77 18.58 -15.63
N THR A 203 3.32 19.07 -16.73
CA THR A 203 4.37 20.09 -16.72
C THR A 203 3.91 21.38 -17.37
N ALA A 204 4.49 22.51 -16.94
CA ALA A 204 4.37 23.75 -17.69
C ALA A 204 4.94 23.59 -19.12
N PRO A 205 4.43 24.35 -20.11
CA PRO A 205 4.93 24.27 -21.48
C PRO A 205 6.42 24.65 -21.54
N GLY A 206 7.19 23.90 -22.34
CA GLY A 206 8.63 24.13 -22.51
C GLY A 206 9.53 23.44 -21.48
N LEU A 207 9.01 23.00 -20.33
CA LEU A 207 9.77 22.20 -19.36
C LEU A 207 10.08 20.82 -19.96
N ARG A 208 11.35 20.40 -19.92
CA ARG A 208 11.77 19.11 -20.50
C ARG A 208 12.08 18.12 -19.38
N LEU A 209 11.50 16.94 -19.47
CA LEU A 209 11.72 15.85 -18.53
C LEU A 209 12.91 15.00 -18.98
N LYS A 210 13.68 14.51 -18.02
CA LYS A 210 14.78 13.56 -18.25
C LYS A 210 14.22 12.17 -18.52
N GLN A 211 14.64 11.55 -19.62
CA GLN A 211 14.21 10.20 -19.98
C GLN A 211 14.59 9.14 -18.94
N PRO A 212 15.80 9.17 -18.32
CA PRO A 212 16.13 8.22 -17.26
C PRO A 212 15.17 8.26 -16.07
N PHE A 213 14.69 9.46 -15.70
CA PHE A 213 13.71 9.60 -14.63
C PHE A 213 12.37 8.94 -15.01
N VAL A 214 11.80 9.30 -16.16
CA VAL A 214 10.51 8.74 -16.60
C VAL A 214 10.59 7.23 -16.81
N GLY A 215 11.69 6.73 -17.39
CA GLY A 215 11.96 5.30 -17.53
C GLY A 215 12.11 4.57 -16.19
N GLY A 216 12.68 5.25 -15.19
CA GLY A 216 12.80 4.74 -13.82
C GLY A 216 11.47 4.53 -13.11
N LEU A 217 10.40 5.23 -13.50
CA LEU A 217 9.06 5.10 -12.89
C LEU A 217 8.28 3.86 -13.38
N VAL A 218 8.65 3.32 -14.54
CA VAL A 218 7.92 2.23 -15.22
C VAL A 218 7.68 0.99 -14.34
N PRO A 219 8.62 0.52 -13.48
CA PRO A 219 8.35 -0.60 -12.60
C PRO A 219 7.20 -0.33 -11.62
N PHE A 220 7.11 0.88 -11.07
CA PHE A 220 6.03 1.24 -10.14
C PHE A 220 4.70 1.47 -10.85
N ALA A 221 4.73 2.18 -11.98
CA ALA A 221 3.56 2.50 -12.77
C ALA A 221 3.88 2.42 -14.28
N PRO A 222 3.61 1.26 -14.92
CA PRO A 222 3.89 1.08 -16.34
C PRO A 222 3.19 2.12 -17.23
N VAL A 223 2.03 2.62 -16.79
CA VAL A 223 1.34 3.75 -17.41
C VAL A 223 1.80 5.06 -16.77
N THR A 224 2.86 5.65 -17.32
CA THR A 224 3.29 7.00 -16.98
C THR A 224 2.97 7.95 -18.13
N LEU A 225 2.20 9.00 -17.84
CA LEU A 225 1.61 9.92 -18.80
C LEU A 225 2.17 11.33 -18.62
N PRO A 226 3.36 11.63 -19.18
CA PRO A 226 3.86 12.99 -19.21
C PRO A 226 3.06 13.83 -20.20
N ARG A 227 2.45 14.93 -19.73
CA ARG A 227 1.69 15.89 -20.54
C ARG A 227 2.07 17.32 -20.20
N SER A 228 2.07 18.20 -21.19
CA SER A 228 2.24 19.64 -20.97
C SER A 228 0.89 20.36 -21.02
N LEU A 229 0.72 21.34 -20.14
CA LEU A 229 -0.39 22.28 -20.13
C LEU A 229 0.02 23.55 -19.39
N ASP A 230 -0.63 24.65 -19.71
CA ASP A 230 -0.47 25.89 -18.95
C ASP A 230 -1.06 25.72 -17.54
N LEU A 231 -0.23 26.00 -16.53
CA LEU A 231 -0.54 25.88 -15.10
C LEU A 231 -0.72 27.24 -14.42
N SER A 232 -0.33 28.35 -15.08
CA SER A 232 -0.21 29.65 -14.41
C SER A 232 -1.35 30.61 -14.72
N THR A 233 -1.91 30.58 -15.93
CA THR A 233 -2.92 31.57 -16.36
C THR A 233 -4.29 31.34 -15.74
N ASP A 234 -4.72 30.08 -15.65
CA ASP A 234 -5.99 29.68 -15.05
C ASP A 234 -5.81 28.32 -14.35
N PRO A 235 -5.33 28.32 -13.09
CA PRO A 235 -5.05 27.09 -12.36
C PRO A 235 -6.28 26.21 -12.13
N GLN A 236 -7.47 26.82 -12.00
CA GLN A 236 -8.73 26.08 -11.87
C GLN A 236 -9.07 25.32 -13.16
N LEU A 237 -8.99 25.98 -14.32
CA LEU A 237 -9.18 25.34 -15.61
C LEU A 237 -8.10 24.28 -15.90
N ALA A 238 -6.86 24.50 -15.45
CA ALA A 238 -5.80 23.51 -15.54
C ALA A 238 -6.14 22.24 -14.74
N ALA A 239 -6.64 22.40 -13.52
CA ALA A 239 -7.11 21.29 -12.69
C ALA A 239 -8.27 20.52 -13.33
N GLU A 240 -9.26 21.22 -13.89
CA GLU A 240 -10.36 20.60 -14.62
C GLU A 240 -9.88 19.81 -15.84
N LYS A 241 -8.92 20.36 -16.61
CA LYS A 241 -8.33 19.66 -17.76
C LYS A 241 -7.59 18.41 -17.35
N ILE A 242 -6.82 18.45 -16.25
CA ILE A 242 -6.13 17.30 -15.68
C ILE A 242 -7.13 16.22 -15.23
N ASN A 243 -8.14 16.60 -14.45
CA ASN A 243 -9.16 15.68 -13.96
C ASN A 243 -9.91 15.02 -15.12
N ARG A 244 -10.31 15.80 -16.14
CA ARG A 244 -10.98 15.28 -17.35
C ARG A 244 -10.08 14.35 -18.16
N PHE A 245 -8.80 14.71 -18.35
CA PHE A 245 -7.83 13.88 -19.05
C PHE A 245 -7.63 12.54 -18.35
N MET A 246 -7.38 12.56 -17.04
CA MET A 246 -7.18 11.34 -16.27
C MET A 246 -8.43 10.46 -16.32
N GLN A 247 -9.62 11.02 -16.12
CA GLN A 247 -10.88 10.27 -16.25
C GLN A 247 -11.09 9.70 -17.66
N ALA A 248 -10.72 10.42 -18.72
CA ALA A 248 -10.87 9.93 -20.09
C ALA A 248 -9.91 8.78 -20.41
N VAL A 249 -8.69 8.83 -19.89
CA VAL A 249 -7.66 7.81 -20.14
C VAL A 249 -7.86 6.58 -19.25
N THR A 250 -8.28 6.75 -18.01
CA THR A 250 -8.46 5.63 -17.07
C THR A 250 -9.88 5.08 -17.03
N GLY A 251 -10.88 5.90 -17.35
CA GLY A 251 -12.30 5.58 -17.17
C GLY A 251 -12.79 5.69 -15.71
N TRP A 252 -11.91 6.05 -14.77
CA TRP A 252 -12.21 6.07 -13.34
C TRP A 252 -12.88 7.38 -12.92
N LYS A 253 -14.00 7.29 -12.21
CA LYS A 253 -14.74 8.45 -11.71
C LYS A 253 -14.22 8.85 -10.32
N MET A 254 -13.24 9.74 -10.25
CA MET A 254 -12.55 10.12 -9.00
C MET A 254 -13.11 11.35 -8.27
N GLY A 255 -14.07 12.08 -8.83
CA GLY A 255 -14.68 13.24 -8.16
C GLY A 255 -13.76 14.46 -8.06
N SER A 256 -13.12 14.85 -9.17
CA SER A 256 -12.25 16.05 -9.28
C SER A 256 -11.20 16.18 -8.17
N PRO A 257 -10.26 15.22 -8.06
CA PRO A 257 -9.36 15.12 -6.93
C PRO A 257 -8.28 16.22 -6.92
N LEU A 258 -7.93 16.77 -8.09
CA LEU A 258 -7.06 17.94 -8.18
C LEU A 258 -7.89 19.22 -7.99
N GLN A 259 -7.46 20.07 -7.07
CA GLN A 259 -8.04 21.40 -6.83
C GLN A 259 -7.14 22.49 -7.43
N GLU A 260 -7.36 23.76 -7.04
CA GLU A 260 -6.55 24.89 -7.47
C GLU A 260 -5.07 24.66 -7.12
N VAL A 261 -4.19 24.87 -8.10
CA VAL A 261 -2.74 24.69 -7.98
C VAL A 261 -2.10 26.08 -7.90
N SER A 262 -0.96 26.20 -7.22
CA SER A 262 -0.22 27.47 -7.22
C SER A 262 0.19 27.88 -8.64
N PRO A 263 -0.04 29.13 -9.07
CA PRO A 263 0.27 29.59 -10.43
C PRO A 263 1.78 29.58 -10.75
N ASP A 264 2.64 29.54 -9.73
CA ASP A 264 4.10 29.45 -9.89
C ASP A 264 4.59 27.99 -10.12
N SER A 265 3.67 27.03 -10.11
CA SER A 265 3.99 25.62 -10.26
C SER A 265 4.31 25.28 -11.70
N ASN A 266 5.31 24.42 -11.89
CA ASN A 266 5.66 23.91 -13.22
C ASN A 266 5.65 22.40 -13.33
N LEU A 267 5.34 21.69 -12.24
CA LEU A 267 5.16 20.25 -12.18
C LEU A 267 4.02 19.88 -11.23
N ILE A 268 3.10 19.05 -11.68
CA ILE A 268 2.11 18.34 -10.86
C ILE A 268 2.37 16.84 -11.02
N PHE A 269 2.49 16.13 -9.91
CA PHE A 269 2.67 14.69 -9.87
C PHE A 269 1.40 14.04 -9.34
N ASN A 270 0.71 13.25 -10.14
CA ASN A 270 -0.57 12.63 -9.76
C ASN A 270 -0.50 11.11 -9.92
N ALA A 271 -0.52 10.38 -8.80
CA ALA A 271 -0.64 8.93 -8.80
C ALA A 271 -2.09 8.51 -8.56
N GLN A 272 -2.69 7.83 -9.53
CA GLN A 272 -4.01 7.23 -9.39
C GLN A 272 -3.89 5.71 -9.30
N VAL A 273 -4.49 5.13 -8.26
CA VAL A 273 -4.53 3.68 -8.04
C VAL A 273 -5.98 3.22 -8.05
N HIS A 274 -6.25 2.20 -8.86
CA HIS A 274 -7.54 1.52 -8.87
C HIS A 274 -7.34 0.07 -8.43
N PHE A 275 -8.03 -0.32 -7.35
CA PHE A 275 -8.16 -1.70 -6.95
C PHE A 275 -9.61 -2.15 -7.16
N GLN A 276 -9.79 -3.30 -7.81
CA GLN A 276 -11.09 -3.94 -7.95
C GLN A 276 -11.00 -5.41 -7.54
N GLY A 277 -11.78 -5.80 -6.54
CA GLY A 277 -11.88 -7.19 -6.08
C GLY A 277 -13.26 -7.79 -6.32
N GLN A 278 -13.31 -9.01 -6.86
CA GLN A 278 -14.53 -9.79 -6.86
C GLN A 278 -14.65 -10.61 -5.56
N MET A 279 -15.82 -10.59 -4.94
CA MET A 279 -16.13 -11.34 -3.73
C MET A 279 -16.86 -12.64 -4.10
N LYS A 280 -16.12 -13.75 -4.05
CA LYS A 280 -16.64 -15.08 -4.37
C LYS A 280 -17.65 -15.55 -3.32
N GLY A 281 -18.78 -16.07 -3.78
CA GLY A 281 -19.87 -16.53 -2.90
C GLY A 281 -20.67 -15.40 -2.24
N PHE A 282 -20.47 -14.15 -2.66
CA PHE A 282 -21.30 -13.01 -2.28
C PHE A 282 -22.25 -12.64 -3.43
N SER A 283 -23.46 -12.21 -3.07
CA SER A 283 -24.48 -11.68 -3.99
C SER A 283 -24.92 -10.29 -3.54
N LEU A 284 -25.41 -9.49 -4.47
CA LEU A 284 -26.01 -8.20 -4.17
C LEU A 284 -27.44 -8.42 -3.67
N LEU A 285 -27.75 -7.91 -2.48
CA LEU A 285 -29.09 -7.97 -1.92
C LEU A 285 -30.04 -7.05 -2.69
N ALA A 286 -31.29 -7.47 -2.86
CA ALA A 286 -32.33 -6.62 -3.41
C ALA A 286 -32.66 -5.44 -2.47
N GLY A 287 -32.71 -4.24 -3.05
CA GLY A 287 -33.02 -3.00 -2.34
C GLY A 287 -31.83 -2.42 -1.56
N LEU A 288 -32.02 -1.19 -1.07
CA LEU A 288 -31.06 -0.52 -0.20
C LEU A 288 -31.32 -0.91 1.26
N ARG A 289 -30.27 -0.89 2.09
CA ARG A 289 -30.36 -1.10 3.54
C ARG A 289 -29.71 0.06 4.27
N GLU A 290 -30.21 0.35 5.46
CA GLU A 290 -29.65 1.38 6.32
C GLU A 290 -28.23 1.03 6.76
N PHE A 291 -27.33 2.00 6.62
CA PHE A 291 -25.99 2.01 7.17
C PHE A 291 -25.84 3.23 8.06
N TRP A 292 -25.51 3.02 9.32
CA TRP A 292 -25.41 4.04 10.35
C TRP A 292 -24.01 4.63 10.34
N VAL A 293 -23.92 5.93 10.05
CA VAL A 293 -22.65 6.67 10.07
C VAL A 293 -22.30 7.07 11.50
N ASP A 294 -23.32 7.40 12.29
CA ASP A 294 -23.25 7.64 13.72
C ASP A 294 -24.55 7.16 14.41
N ASN A 295 -24.72 7.46 15.69
CA ASN A 295 -25.89 7.02 16.47
C ASN A 295 -27.22 7.69 16.05
N ALA A 296 -27.18 8.74 15.22
CA ALA A 296 -28.33 9.54 14.81
C ALA A 296 -28.54 9.55 13.29
N THR A 297 -27.51 9.34 12.48
CA THR A 297 -27.55 9.46 11.02
C THR A 297 -27.38 8.11 10.33
N SER A 298 -28.29 7.82 9.39
CA SER A 298 -28.23 6.63 8.54
C SER A 298 -28.36 6.98 7.06
N VAL A 299 -27.75 6.14 6.22
CA VAL A 299 -27.79 6.25 4.76
C VAL A 299 -28.18 4.92 4.15
N ALA A 300 -29.06 4.94 3.15
CA ALA A 300 -29.50 3.75 2.45
C ALA A 300 -28.47 3.34 1.38
N VAL A 301 -27.85 2.17 1.54
CA VAL A 301 -26.75 1.69 0.68
C VAL A 301 -26.99 0.27 0.14
N PRO A 302 -26.41 -0.07 -1.03
CA PRO A 302 -26.40 -1.45 -1.51
C PRO A 302 -25.57 -2.36 -0.60
N MET A 303 -26.05 -3.59 -0.36
CA MET A 303 -25.40 -4.56 0.53
C MET A 303 -25.02 -5.84 -0.22
N LEU A 304 -23.82 -6.35 0.04
CA LEU A 304 -23.36 -7.67 -0.36
C LEU A 304 -23.61 -8.67 0.77
N SER A 305 -24.07 -9.88 0.43
CA SER A 305 -24.30 -10.97 1.38
C SER A 305 -23.69 -12.27 0.88
N GLY A 306 -22.96 -12.96 1.75
CA GLY A 306 -22.36 -14.27 1.47
C GLY A 306 -22.35 -15.16 2.70
N THR A 307 -22.53 -16.47 2.51
CA THR A 307 -22.44 -17.46 3.59
C THR A 307 -21.23 -18.34 3.36
N GLY A 308 -20.40 -18.51 4.39
CA GLY A 308 -19.20 -19.32 4.28
C GLY A 308 -18.48 -19.47 5.61
N THR A 309 -17.35 -20.17 5.57
CA THR A 309 -16.43 -20.26 6.71
C THR A 309 -15.35 -19.21 6.57
N PHE A 310 -15.36 -18.22 7.44
CA PHE A 310 -14.42 -17.11 7.45
C PHE A 310 -13.53 -17.18 8.69
N PRO A 311 -12.21 -16.93 8.59
CA PRO A 311 -11.39 -16.71 9.77
C PRO A 311 -11.91 -15.49 10.54
N HIS A 312 -12.22 -15.68 11.82
CA HIS A 312 -12.83 -14.68 12.67
C HIS A 312 -12.26 -14.71 14.09
N TRP A 313 -12.21 -13.55 14.73
CA TRP A 313 -11.83 -13.37 16.12
C TRP A 313 -12.66 -12.24 16.72
N SER A 314 -13.02 -12.34 17.99
CA SER A 314 -13.75 -11.28 18.70
C SER A 314 -13.13 -11.12 20.08
N ASP A 315 -12.94 -9.87 20.48
CA ASP A 315 -12.36 -9.48 21.75
C ASP A 315 -13.30 -8.51 22.47
N PRO A 316 -14.12 -9.01 23.41
CA PRO A 316 -14.98 -8.18 24.22
C PRO A 316 -14.23 -7.17 25.08
N GLN A 317 -12.97 -7.43 25.46
CA GLN A 317 -12.20 -6.49 26.29
C GLN A 317 -11.79 -5.25 25.51
N ARG A 318 -11.59 -5.40 24.20
CA ARG A 318 -11.23 -4.32 23.26
C ARG A 318 -12.42 -3.82 22.44
N ASN A 319 -13.64 -4.26 22.76
CA ASN A 319 -14.87 -3.90 22.06
C ASN A 319 -14.78 -4.02 20.53
N LEU A 320 -14.13 -5.08 20.02
CA LEU A 320 -13.98 -5.25 18.57
C LEU A 320 -13.99 -6.72 18.13
N SER A 321 -14.29 -6.91 16.86
CA SER A 321 -14.16 -8.18 16.18
C SER A 321 -13.42 -8.01 14.84
N LEU A 322 -12.72 -9.05 14.43
CA LEU A 322 -11.95 -9.11 13.19
C LEU A 322 -12.45 -10.27 12.36
N THR A 323 -12.85 -10.00 11.12
CA THR A 323 -13.26 -11.03 10.16
C THR A 323 -12.40 -10.92 8.91
N ARG A 324 -11.84 -12.04 8.46
CA ARG A 324 -11.07 -12.10 7.21
C ARG A 324 -11.90 -12.71 6.10
N VAL A 325 -12.15 -11.96 5.03
CA VAL A 325 -12.80 -12.45 3.81
C VAL A 325 -11.73 -12.73 2.76
N PRO A 326 -11.48 -14.00 2.40
CA PRO A 326 -10.51 -14.32 1.35
C PRO A 326 -11.01 -13.82 -0.01
N LEU A 327 -10.17 -13.08 -0.73
CA LEU A 327 -10.42 -12.65 -2.11
C LEU A 327 -9.66 -13.53 -3.12
N SER A 328 -8.48 -14.01 -2.74
CA SER A 328 -7.71 -15.03 -3.47
C SER A 328 -6.99 -15.95 -2.49
N ALA A 329 -6.21 -16.92 -3.01
CA ALA A 329 -5.41 -17.80 -2.16
C ALA A 329 -4.46 -17.04 -1.22
N ASN A 330 -3.93 -15.91 -1.68
CA ASN A 330 -2.97 -15.11 -0.92
C ASN A 330 -3.51 -13.75 -0.52
N VAL A 331 -4.67 -13.30 -1.00
CA VAL A 331 -5.24 -11.99 -0.65
C VAL A 331 -6.51 -12.14 0.17
N GLY A 332 -6.65 -11.38 1.26
CA GLY A 332 -7.89 -11.29 2.01
C GLY A 332 -8.18 -9.89 2.51
N LEU A 333 -9.46 -9.55 2.56
CA LEU A 333 -10.00 -8.37 3.20
C LEU A 333 -10.10 -8.63 4.70
N LEU A 334 -9.53 -7.77 5.54
CA LEU A 334 -9.77 -7.77 6.98
C LEU A 334 -10.80 -6.69 7.30
N LEU A 335 -11.85 -7.10 7.99
CA LEU A 335 -12.94 -6.26 8.45
C LEU A 335 -12.78 -6.14 9.95
N VAL A 336 -12.41 -4.95 10.44
CA VAL A 336 -12.37 -4.65 11.87
C VAL A 336 -13.71 -4.01 12.21
N GLN A 337 -14.54 -4.70 12.97
CA GLN A 337 -15.84 -4.21 13.37
C GLN A 337 -15.81 -3.85 14.86
N PRO A 338 -16.01 -2.57 15.23
CA PRO A 338 -16.22 -2.21 16.62
C PRO A 338 -17.58 -2.76 17.09
N HIS A 339 -17.67 -3.15 18.36
CA HIS A 339 -18.92 -3.64 18.95
C HIS A 339 -19.94 -2.50 19.18
N ASP A 340 -19.46 -1.26 19.28
CA ASP A 340 -20.23 -0.03 19.42
C ASP A 340 -19.65 1.05 18.48
N ALA A 341 -20.49 1.87 17.84
CA ALA A 341 -20.05 2.99 17.01
C ALA A 341 -19.16 3.99 17.76
N ALA A 342 -19.42 4.21 19.05
CA ALA A 342 -18.62 5.11 19.88
C ALA A 342 -17.15 4.63 20.04
N ALA A 343 -16.89 3.33 19.87
CA ALA A 343 -15.56 2.75 19.97
C ALA A 343 -14.72 2.88 18.69
N LEU A 344 -15.30 3.38 17.59
CA LEU A 344 -14.62 3.44 16.29
C LEU A 344 -13.27 4.19 16.34
N PRO A 345 -13.14 5.39 16.95
CA PRO A 345 -11.87 6.10 17.00
C PRO A 345 -10.78 5.35 17.80
N GLU A 346 -11.17 4.69 18.89
CA GLU A 346 -10.25 3.90 19.71
C GLU A 346 -9.81 2.63 18.98
N VAL A 347 -10.77 1.91 18.37
CA VAL A 347 -10.50 0.71 17.58
C VAL A 347 -9.62 1.02 16.37
N GLU A 348 -9.86 2.15 15.70
CA GLU A 348 -8.99 2.65 14.64
C GLU A 348 -7.57 2.86 15.17
N ALA A 349 -7.39 3.68 16.21
CA ALA A 349 -6.08 3.95 16.80
C ALA A 349 -5.33 2.66 17.22
N LEU A 350 -6.02 1.69 17.82
CA LEU A 350 -5.45 0.39 18.20
C LEU A 350 -5.00 -0.42 16.97
N THR A 351 -5.78 -0.37 15.89
CA THR A 351 -5.46 -1.09 14.66
C THR A 351 -4.13 -0.62 14.05
N PHE A 352 -3.86 0.69 14.14
CA PHE A 352 -2.66 1.35 13.61
C PHE A 352 -1.42 1.29 14.52
N GLN A 353 -1.57 0.88 15.78
CA GLN A 353 -0.50 0.83 16.78
C GLN A 353 0.32 -0.48 16.82
N HIS A 354 0.25 -1.30 15.75
CA HIS A 354 0.91 -2.60 15.57
C HIS A 354 0.18 -3.83 16.14
N ASP A 355 -0.99 -3.64 16.75
CA ASP A 355 -1.77 -4.72 17.37
C ASP A 355 -2.54 -5.58 16.36
N LEU A 356 -2.91 -5.04 15.18
CA LEU A 356 -3.64 -5.78 14.12
C LEU A 356 -2.96 -7.11 13.75
N LEU A 357 -1.64 -7.14 13.85
CA LEU A 357 -0.81 -8.29 13.48
C LEU A 357 -0.78 -9.36 14.57
N SER A 358 -1.04 -8.98 15.82
CA SER A 358 -1.29 -9.91 16.91
C SER A 358 -2.69 -10.51 16.78
N TRP A 359 -3.69 -9.69 16.42
CA TRP A 359 -5.09 -10.12 16.29
C TRP A 359 -5.30 -11.10 15.14
N THR A 360 -4.64 -10.87 14.00
CA THR A 360 -4.71 -11.77 12.83
C THR A 360 -4.20 -13.18 13.12
N LYS A 361 -3.34 -13.38 14.14
CA LYS A 361 -2.88 -14.72 14.57
C LYS A 361 -3.95 -15.48 15.34
N ASN A 362 -4.92 -14.78 15.94
CA ASN A 362 -5.97 -15.37 16.76
C ASN A 362 -7.22 -15.74 15.93
N LEU A 363 -7.19 -15.52 14.61
CA LEU A 363 -8.30 -15.83 13.71
C LEU A 363 -8.52 -17.34 13.64
N ALA A 364 -9.74 -17.77 13.97
CA ALA A 364 -10.18 -19.16 13.85
C ALA A 364 -11.28 -19.29 12.79
N PRO A 365 -11.33 -20.39 12.02
CA PRO A 365 -12.41 -20.62 11.06
C PRO A 365 -13.78 -20.64 11.75
N ARG A 366 -14.72 -19.83 11.26
CA ARG A 366 -16.09 -19.75 11.78
C ARG A 366 -17.08 -19.67 10.63
N ALA A 367 -18.05 -20.59 10.62
CA ALA A 367 -19.15 -20.52 9.67
C ALA A 367 -20.09 -19.38 10.06
N MET A 368 -20.35 -18.46 9.12
CA MET A 368 -21.25 -17.33 9.33
C MET A 368 -21.83 -16.82 8.01
N ARG A 369 -22.96 -16.14 8.11
CA ARG A 369 -23.44 -15.25 7.06
C ARG A 369 -22.84 -13.87 7.28
N LEU A 370 -22.11 -13.35 6.30
CA LEU A 370 -21.58 -12.00 6.32
C LEU A 370 -22.41 -11.09 5.41
N THR A 371 -22.83 -9.95 5.93
CA THR A 371 -23.49 -8.89 5.14
C THR A 371 -22.76 -7.58 5.36
N MET A 372 -22.33 -6.92 4.27
CA MET A 372 -21.57 -5.67 4.31
C MET A 372 -21.94 -4.75 3.15
N PRO A 373 -21.72 -3.43 3.25
CA PRO A 373 -21.97 -2.52 2.15
C PRO A 373 -21.15 -2.89 0.92
N GLN A 374 -21.71 -2.68 -0.28
CA GLN A 374 -20.93 -2.71 -1.50
C GLN A 374 -19.97 -1.52 -1.49
N LEU A 375 -18.67 -1.79 -1.46
CA LEU A 375 -17.66 -0.75 -1.33
C LEU A 375 -17.26 -0.23 -2.72
N ALA A 376 -17.44 1.07 -2.93
CA ALA A 376 -16.91 1.84 -4.05
C ALA A 376 -16.33 3.14 -3.49
N LEU A 377 -15.13 3.05 -2.92
CA LEU A 377 -14.54 4.06 -2.07
C LEU A 377 -13.51 4.86 -2.84
N ARG A 378 -13.50 6.16 -2.58
CA ARG A 378 -12.64 7.12 -3.25
C ARG A 378 -11.98 7.98 -2.19
N GLY A 379 -10.70 8.20 -2.34
CA GLY A 379 -9.98 9.16 -1.51
C GLY A 379 -8.80 9.72 -2.27
N SER A 380 -8.50 10.97 -1.97
CA SER A 380 -7.36 11.68 -2.52
C SER A 380 -6.71 12.52 -1.43
N TYR A 381 -5.39 12.54 -1.42
CA TYR A 381 -4.61 13.34 -0.48
C TYR A 381 -3.38 13.92 -1.19
N ASP A 382 -3.04 15.18 -0.89
CA ASP A 382 -1.77 15.76 -1.30
C ASP A 382 -0.69 15.33 -0.31
N LEU A 383 0.37 14.72 -0.84
CA LEU A 383 1.53 14.31 -0.08
C LEU A 383 2.28 15.50 0.52
N GLN A 384 2.26 16.68 -0.12
CA GLN A 384 2.88 17.87 0.46
C GLN A 384 2.18 18.30 1.75
N ASP A 385 0.84 18.29 1.77
CA ASP A 385 0.05 18.59 2.96
C ASP A 385 0.32 17.56 4.05
N LEU A 386 0.33 16.27 3.68
CA LEU A 386 0.59 15.18 4.62
C LEU A 386 2.00 15.27 5.23
N LEU A 387 3.01 15.62 4.41
CA LEU A 387 4.37 15.87 4.87
C LEU A 387 4.46 17.10 5.77
N ALA A 388 3.71 18.17 5.47
CA ALA A 388 3.66 19.37 6.30
C ALA A 388 3.11 19.05 7.69
N GLN A 389 2.04 18.26 7.77
CA GLN A 389 1.48 17.77 9.03
C GLN A 389 2.47 16.88 9.80
N ALA A 390 3.26 16.08 9.08
CA ALA A 390 4.37 15.31 9.64
C ALA A 390 5.61 16.17 10.00
N LYS A 391 5.52 17.51 9.95
CA LYS A 391 6.59 18.48 10.22
C LYS A 391 7.77 18.40 9.24
N LEU A 392 7.49 18.04 7.99
CA LEU A 392 8.46 17.83 6.91
C LEU A 392 8.05 18.59 5.63
N ALA A 393 7.38 19.74 5.76
CA ALA A 393 6.87 20.54 4.62
C ALA A 393 7.94 20.87 3.57
N THR A 394 9.19 21.08 3.98
CA THR A 394 10.30 21.43 3.08
C THR A 394 10.84 20.25 2.28
N LEU A 395 10.39 19.01 2.53
CA LEU A 395 10.93 17.82 1.88
C LEU A 395 10.66 17.80 0.38
N LEU A 396 9.45 18.22 -0.02
CA LEU A 396 9.02 18.37 -1.42
C LEU A 396 8.59 19.82 -1.74
N GLY A 397 8.98 20.78 -0.89
CA GLY A 397 8.66 22.20 -1.08
C GLY A 397 9.53 22.89 -2.14
N ALA A 398 9.44 24.22 -2.21
CA ALA A 398 10.11 25.02 -3.25
C ALA A 398 11.65 24.90 -3.29
N GLU A 399 12.28 24.51 -2.18
CA GLU A 399 13.74 24.31 -2.08
C GLU A 399 14.19 22.88 -2.37
N ALA A 400 13.27 21.98 -2.75
CA ALA A 400 13.60 20.59 -3.04
C ALA A 400 14.51 20.48 -4.28
N SER A 401 15.68 19.87 -4.09
CA SER A 401 16.64 19.63 -5.16
C SER A 401 16.22 18.42 -5.99
N LEU A 402 15.48 18.67 -7.08
CA LEU A 402 14.89 17.65 -7.96
C LEU A 402 15.53 17.62 -9.37
N GLY A 403 16.82 17.96 -9.46
CA GLY A 403 17.53 18.12 -10.74
C GLY A 403 17.72 16.84 -11.58
N ARG A 404 17.29 15.66 -11.10
CA ARG A 404 17.24 14.44 -11.93
C ARG A 404 15.90 14.24 -12.64
N ILE A 405 14.88 15.06 -12.35
CA ILE A 405 13.56 15.00 -13.01
C ILE A 405 13.55 15.75 -14.34
N SER A 406 14.15 16.95 -14.40
CA SER A 406 14.15 17.83 -15.57
C SER A 406 15.50 18.51 -15.79
N ASP A 407 15.68 19.17 -16.93
CA ASP A 407 16.81 20.08 -17.19
C ASP A 407 16.55 21.52 -16.71
N GLY A 408 15.29 21.91 -16.51
CA GLY A 408 14.89 23.18 -15.90
C GLY A 408 14.73 23.11 -14.38
N SER A 409 14.58 24.27 -13.73
CA SER A 409 14.21 24.37 -12.31
C SER A 409 12.79 23.88 -12.09
N LEU A 410 12.55 23.19 -10.97
CA LEU A 410 11.23 22.63 -10.65
C LEU A 410 10.59 23.35 -9.47
N ARG A 411 9.30 23.60 -9.61
CA ARG A 411 8.39 24.03 -8.57
C ARG A 411 7.22 23.05 -8.60
N VAL A 412 7.26 22.11 -7.65
CA VAL A 412 6.20 21.12 -7.47
C VAL A 412 4.98 21.84 -6.92
N GLY A 413 3.87 21.79 -7.67
CA GLY A 413 2.62 22.41 -7.27
C GLY A 413 1.82 21.53 -6.33
N GLN A 414 1.56 20.30 -6.76
CA GLN A 414 0.81 19.29 -6.00
C GLN A 414 1.38 17.89 -6.24
N VAL A 415 1.34 17.06 -5.20
CA VAL A 415 1.73 15.65 -5.26
C VAL A 415 0.56 14.80 -4.80
N LEU A 416 -0.34 14.52 -5.73
CA LEU A 416 -1.62 13.90 -5.42
C LEU A 416 -1.53 12.38 -5.49
N ASN A 417 -1.99 11.71 -4.44
CA ASN A 417 -2.29 10.28 -4.48
C ASN A 417 -3.80 10.11 -4.41
N SER A 418 -4.39 9.46 -5.41
CA SER A 418 -5.83 9.16 -5.48
C SER A 418 -6.06 7.67 -5.55
N VAL A 419 -7.05 7.18 -4.82
CA VAL A 419 -7.34 5.74 -4.67
C VAL A 419 -8.82 5.49 -4.96
N LEU A 420 -9.10 4.61 -5.93
CA LEU A 420 -10.40 4.00 -6.15
C LEU A 420 -10.34 2.55 -5.67
N PHE A 421 -11.21 2.18 -4.75
CA PHE A 421 -11.32 0.82 -4.24
C PHE A 421 -12.73 0.30 -4.44
N GLU A 422 -12.86 -0.77 -5.20
CA GLU A 422 -14.15 -1.37 -5.54
C GLU A 422 -14.21 -2.85 -5.13
N LEU A 423 -15.29 -3.23 -4.46
CA LEU A 423 -15.67 -4.63 -4.24
C LEU A 423 -16.97 -4.93 -4.98
N LYS A 424 -16.94 -5.98 -5.79
CA LYS A 424 -18.08 -6.42 -6.61
C LYS A 424 -18.43 -7.86 -6.25
N ALA A 425 -19.71 -8.19 -6.29
CA ALA A 425 -20.14 -9.59 -6.25
C ALA A 425 -19.59 -10.35 -7.48
N GLU A 426 -19.26 -11.63 -7.32
CA GLU A 426 -18.81 -12.49 -8.43
C GLU A 426 -19.91 -12.72 -9.47
N THR A 427 -21.17 -12.77 -9.03
CA THR A 427 -22.34 -12.91 -9.90
C THR A 427 -23.22 -11.68 -9.76
N GLY A 428 -23.57 -11.04 -10.89
CA GLY A 428 -24.62 -9.99 -10.94
C GLY A 428 -26.03 -10.52 -10.69
N LEU A 429 -26.16 -11.68 -10.03
CA LEU A 429 -27.42 -12.25 -9.62
C LEU A 429 -27.88 -11.48 -8.38
N LEU A 430 -29.00 -10.77 -8.53
CA LEU A 430 -29.74 -10.24 -7.40
C LEU A 430 -30.24 -11.42 -6.57
N GLU A 431 -29.90 -11.45 -5.28
CA GLU A 431 -30.68 -12.26 -4.34
C GLU A 431 -32.08 -11.61 -4.29
N GLN A 432 -33.04 -12.13 -5.05
CA GLN A 432 -34.45 -11.84 -4.82
C GLN A 432 -34.73 -12.26 -3.38
N ASP A 433 -35.29 -11.33 -2.58
CA ASP A 433 -35.54 -11.51 -1.15
C ASP A 433 -35.95 -12.96 -0.87
N PRO A 434 -35.06 -13.77 -0.26
CA PRO A 434 -35.32 -15.18 -0.24
C PRO A 434 -36.49 -15.34 0.73
N ARG A 435 -37.60 -15.93 0.24
CA ARG A 435 -38.44 -16.76 1.12
C ARG A 435 -37.46 -17.54 2.00
N PRO A 436 -37.62 -17.52 3.33
CA PRO A 436 -36.56 -17.89 4.27
C PRO A 436 -35.83 -19.15 3.76
N PRO A 437 -34.57 -19.04 3.32
CA PRO A 437 -33.87 -20.18 2.77
C PRO A 437 -33.65 -21.15 3.94
N ARG A 438 -33.87 -22.45 3.69
CA ARG A 438 -33.82 -23.51 4.72
C ARG A 438 -32.59 -23.32 5.62
N PRO A 439 -32.76 -23.08 6.93
CA PRO A 439 -31.77 -22.37 7.75
C PRO A 439 -30.67 -23.25 8.39
N TRP A 440 -30.30 -24.37 7.76
CA TRP A 440 -29.51 -25.39 8.45
C TRP A 440 -28.12 -25.55 7.81
N LEU A 441 -27.09 -25.08 8.51
CA LEU A 441 -25.70 -25.46 8.23
C LEU A 441 -25.39 -26.67 9.13
N CYS A 442 -25.55 -27.88 8.60
CA CYS A 442 -25.31 -29.10 9.37
C CYS A 442 -23.81 -29.44 9.31
N VAL A 443 -23.10 -29.28 10.42
CA VAL A 443 -21.70 -29.71 10.56
C VAL A 443 -21.72 -31.18 10.95
N GLN A 444 -21.34 -32.08 10.04
CA GLN A 444 -21.13 -33.49 10.40
C GLN A 444 -19.85 -33.60 11.23
N ARG A 445 -20.00 -33.82 12.54
CA ARG A 445 -18.94 -34.38 13.38
C ARG A 445 -18.91 -35.88 13.11
N VAL A 446 -17.83 -36.39 12.51
CA VAL A 446 -17.62 -37.83 12.34
C VAL A 446 -17.19 -38.39 13.68
N GLU A 447 -18.16 -38.75 14.52
CA GLU A 447 -18.11 -39.80 15.53
C GLU A 447 -19.49 -39.85 16.24
N GLY A 448 -20.29 -40.88 15.94
CA GLY A 448 -21.49 -41.26 16.68
C GLY A 448 -22.69 -40.31 16.59
N GLU A 449 -23.74 -40.75 15.88
CA GLU A 449 -25.13 -40.27 15.86
C GLU A 449 -25.51 -39.07 16.76
N ASN A 450 -25.39 -37.85 16.22
CA ASN A 450 -26.41 -36.81 16.29
C ASN A 450 -26.00 -35.60 15.43
N THR A 451 -26.80 -35.30 14.39
CA THR A 451 -26.55 -34.11 13.55
C THR A 451 -27.27 -32.92 14.19
N THR A 452 -26.54 -32.09 14.92
CA THR A 452 -27.07 -30.83 15.45
C THR A 452 -26.90 -29.74 14.40
N CYS A 453 -28.01 -29.33 13.77
CA CYS A 453 -28.01 -28.17 12.87
C CYS A 453 -28.27 -26.92 13.71
N THR A 454 -27.31 -26.00 13.75
CA THR A 454 -27.43 -24.71 14.45
C THR A 454 -27.52 -23.59 13.42
N HIS A 455 -28.22 -22.50 13.76
CA HIS A 455 -28.22 -21.30 12.93
C HIS A 455 -26.78 -20.78 12.81
N ALA A 456 -26.30 -20.60 11.58
CA ALA A 456 -25.03 -19.94 11.36
C ALA A 456 -25.13 -18.50 11.92
N PRO A 457 -24.19 -18.05 12.76
CA PRO A 457 -24.19 -16.68 13.26
C PRO A 457 -24.21 -15.69 12.08
N HIS A 458 -25.02 -14.63 12.22
CA HIS A 458 -25.13 -13.57 11.21
C HIS A 458 -24.29 -12.38 11.66
N ALA A 459 -23.21 -12.09 10.93
CA ALA A 459 -22.47 -10.84 11.05
C ALA A 459 -23.02 -9.84 10.02
N ARG A 460 -23.56 -8.72 10.50
CA ARG A 460 -23.98 -7.59 9.66
C ARG A 460 -23.15 -6.38 10.01
N ILE A 461 -22.55 -5.78 8.99
CA ILE A 461 -21.78 -4.55 9.12
C ILE A 461 -22.71 -3.40 8.74
N LEU A 462 -23.30 -2.79 9.77
CA LEU A 462 -24.26 -1.68 9.65
C LEU A 462 -23.72 -0.37 10.24
N LEU A 463 -22.50 -0.36 10.77
CA LEU A 463 -21.83 0.78 11.39
C LEU A 463 -20.50 1.04 10.68
N GLY A 464 -19.93 2.24 10.84
CA GLY A 464 -18.56 2.56 10.43
C GLY A 464 -17.54 1.51 10.86
N PHE A 465 -16.67 1.09 9.94
CA PHE A 465 -15.70 0.01 10.17
C PHE A 465 -14.43 0.21 9.32
N PRO A 466 -13.24 0.00 9.89
CA PRO A 466 -12.02 -0.07 9.11
C PRO A 466 -11.94 -1.33 8.24
N VAL A 467 -11.49 -1.17 7.00
CA VAL A 467 -11.28 -2.26 6.02
C VAL A 467 -9.84 -2.27 5.57
N PHE A 468 -9.22 -3.44 5.52
CA PHE A 468 -7.80 -3.61 5.17
C PHE A 468 -7.61 -4.71 4.10
N LEU A 469 -6.98 -4.42 2.96
CA LEU A 469 -6.63 -5.45 1.96
C LEU A 469 -5.25 -6.05 2.20
N SER A 470 -5.16 -7.37 2.32
CA SER A 470 -3.92 -8.00 2.77
C SER A 470 -3.40 -9.19 1.99
N HIS A 471 -2.07 -9.26 1.79
CA HIS A 471 -1.38 -10.38 1.12
C HIS A 471 -0.56 -11.28 2.06
N VAL A 472 -0.75 -12.61 2.00
CA VAL A 472 -0.26 -13.62 2.96
C VAL A 472 1.22 -13.96 2.80
N ARG A 473 1.76 -14.00 1.57
CA ARG A 473 3.10 -14.58 1.29
C ARG A 473 4.26 -13.59 1.25
N VAL A 474 4.03 -12.29 1.44
CA VAL A 474 5.10 -11.26 1.51
C VAL A 474 5.67 -11.13 2.93
N GLY A 475 5.10 -11.84 3.92
CA GLY A 475 5.64 -11.95 5.27
C GLY A 475 6.67 -13.07 5.42
N PHE A 476 7.78 -12.80 6.11
CA PHE A 476 8.76 -13.82 6.49
C PHE A 476 8.17 -14.91 7.41
N GLY A 477 8.81 -16.08 7.40
CA GLY A 477 8.30 -17.32 7.99
C GLY A 477 7.94 -17.25 9.47
N LYS A 478 6.89 -18.01 9.85
CA LYS A 478 6.33 -18.30 11.21
C LYS A 478 6.08 -17.13 12.17
N HIS A 479 6.63 -15.96 11.91
CA HIS A 479 6.39 -14.70 12.58
C HIS A 479 6.41 -13.60 11.50
N THR A 480 5.31 -12.84 11.37
CA THR A 480 5.25 -11.47 10.76
C THR A 480 4.94 -11.43 9.25
N ARG A 481 4.15 -10.56 8.60
CA ARG A 481 3.09 -9.54 8.82
C ARG A 481 2.44 -9.32 7.43
N LEU A 482 1.21 -8.83 7.36
CA LEU A 482 0.36 -8.71 6.14
C LEU A 482 0.41 -7.29 5.54
N ASN A 483 0.36 -7.16 4.20
CA ASN A 483 0.12 -5.87 3.51
C ASN A 483 -1.31 -5.39 3.78
N VAL A 484 -1.61 -4.10 3.60
CA VAL A 484 -2.89 -3.50 4.00
C VAL A 484 -3.25 -2.35 3.02
N LEU A 485 -4.41 -2.38 2.34
CA LEU A 485 -5.03 -1.20 1.70
C LEU A 485 -6.31 -0.81 2.46
N GLU A 486 -6.43 0.46 2.82
CA GLU A 486 -7.43 0.93 3.78
C GLU A 486 -8.57 1.71 3.16
N CYS A 487 -9.76 1.46 3.69
CA CYS A 487 -11.01 1.85 3.06
C CYS A 487 -12.13 2.04 4.08
N HIS A 488 -12.55 3.28 4.31
CA HIS A 488 -13.72 3.59 5.12
C HIS A 488 -14.94 3.97 4.26
N PRO A 489 -16.17 3.63 4.68
CA PRO A 489 -17.38 3.94 3.93
C PRO A 489 -17.61 5.46 3.79
N VAL A 490 -17.91 5.89 2.57
CA VAL A 490 -18.18 7.28 2.17
C VAL A 490 -19.70 7.47 2.07
N ALA A 491 -20.25 8.51 2.71
CA ALA A 491 -21.60 9.00 2.44
C ALA A 491 -21.58 9.84 1.16
N GLY A 492 -22.57 9.60 0.29
CA GLY A 492 -22.57 9.95 -1.15
C GLY A 492 -22.49 11.42 -1.53
#